data_AF-A0A8T6NE85-F1
#
_entry.id   AF-A0A8T6NE85-F1
#
_cell.length_a   1.000
_cell.length_b   1.000
_cell.length_c   1.000
_cell.angle_alpha   90.00
_cell.angle_beta   90.00
_cell.angle_gamma   90.00
#
_symmetry.space_group_name_H-M   'P 1'
#
loop_
_entity.id
_entity.type
_entity.pdbx_description
1 polymer ?
#
loop_
_entity_poly.entity_id
_entity_poly.type
_entity_poly.pdbx_seq_one_letter_code
_entity_poly.pdbx_strand_id
1 'polypeptide(L)'
;MIVATIPNSMAQPEPSLGNWELGIEYPDEDDSNPFIVSEAGMASITMFVDNQAPLSVKVSFEYEFPFDAEIIGAPEDATIEPGNNDSFTI
;
A
#
# COMPACT_ATOMS: atom_id res chain seq x y z
N MET A 1 -22.47 23.25 15.19
CA MET A 1 -22.53 22.17 14.20
C MET A 1 -21.23 22.26 13.40
N ILE A 2 -20.29 21.36 13.65
CA ILE A 2 -19.05 21.26 12.88
C ILE A 2 -19.03 19.82 12.37
N VAL A 3 -19.31 19.67 11.08
CA VAL A 3 -19.20 18.38 10.38
C VAL A 3 -17.74 18.28 9.96
N ALA A 4 -16.96 17.44 10.63
CA ALA A 4 -15.63 17.10 10.18
C ALA A 4 -15.77 16.18 8.95
N THR A 5 -15.42 16.70 7.78
CA THR A 5 -15.28 15.89 6.57
C THR A 5 -14.05 15.02 6.74
N ILE A 6 -14.23 13.71 6.92
CA ILE A 6 -13.16 12.73 6.79
C ILE A 6 -12.66 12.85 5.34
N PRO A 7 -11.36 13.06 5.08
CA PRO A 7 -10.87 12.98 3.72
C PRO A 7 -11.16 11.57 3.21
N ASN A 8 -11.96 11.47 2.15
CA ASN A 8 -12.07 10.23 1.40
C ASN A 8 -10.64 9.88 0.99
N SER A 9 -10.12 8.77 1.52
CA SER A 9 -8.95 8.11 0.94
C SER A 9 -9.25 7.95 -0.54
N MET A 10 -8.58 8.73 -1.38
CA MET A 10 -8.74 8.57 -2.81
C MET A 10 -8.01 7.28 -3.14
N ALA A 11 -8.76 6.17 -3.28
CA ALA A 11 -8.22 4.98 -3.91
C ALA A 11 -7.61 5.43 -5.24
N GLN A 12 -6.32 5.17 -5.43
CA GLN A 12 -5.60 5.50 -6.65
C GLN A 12 -6.41 4.92 -7.83
N PRO A 13 -6.67 5.68 -8.91
CA PRO A 13 -7.45 5.16 -10.04
C PRO A 13 -6.87 3.82 -10.48
N GLU A 14 -7.73 2.81 -10.61
CA GLU A 14 -7.34 1.48 -11.06
C GLU A 14 -6.44 1.63 -12.30
N PRO A 15 -5.20 1.11 -12.25
CA PRO A 15 -4.29 1.26 -13.36
C PRO A 15 -4.92 0.69 -14.64
N SER A 16 -4.98 1.49 -15.71
CA SER A 16 -5.59 1.08 -16.97
C SER A 16 -4.74 0.08 -17.78
N LEU A 17 -3.62 -0.38 -17.21
CA LEU A 17 -2.60 -1.20 -17.85
C LEU A 17 -2.56 -2.61 -17.27
N GLY A 18 -3.59 -3.42 -17.55
CA GLY A 18 -3.54 -4.88 -17.39
C GLY A 18 -3.95 -5.39 -16.00
N ASN A 19 -4.10 -6.72 -15.90
CA ASN A 19 -4.52 -7.46 -14.72
C ASN A 19 -3.46 -7.42 -13.60
N TRP A 20 -3.14 -6.24 -13.08
CA TRP A 20 -2.34 -6.09 -11.89
C TRP A 20 -3.04 -5.24 -10.83
N GLU A 21 -2.72 -5.48 -9.58
CA GLU A 21 -3.33 -4.88 -8.40
C GLU A 21 -2.24 -4.41 -7.43
N LEU A 22 -2.48 -3.26 -6.80
CA LEU A 22 -1.73 -2.77 -5.64
C LEU A 22 -2.66 -2.82 -4.43
N GLY A 23 -2.21 -3.47 -3.36
CA GLY A 23 -2.99 -3.57 -2.13
C GLY A 23 -2.13 -3.48 -0.87
N ILE A 24 -2.82 -3.45 0.27
CA ILE A 24 -2.23 -3.48 1.60
C ILE A 24 -2.73 -4.75 2.30
N GLU A 25 -1.83 -5.46 2.98
CA GLU A 25 -2.18 -6.56 3.86
C GLU A 25 -2.69 -6.00 5.19
N TYR A 26 -4.02 -5.88 5.32
CA TYR A 26 -4.65 -5.39 6.54
C TYR A 26 -4.67 -6.46 7.65
N PRO A 27 -4.61 -6.06 8.93
CA PRO A 27 -4.74 -6.98 10.05
C PRO A 27 -6.04 -7.79 9.98
N ASP A 28 -5.92 -9.11 10.10
CA ASP A 28 -7.04 -10.06 9.97
C ASP A 28 -7.83 -9.93 8.65
N GLU A 29 -7.18 -9.44 7.58
CA GLU A 29 -7.78 -9.24 6.24
C GLU A 29 -8.98 -8.28 6.23
N ASP A 30 -9.04 -7.35 7.18
CA ASP A 30 -10.14 -6.39 7.35
C ASP A 30 -9.61 -4.95 7.40
N ASP A 31 -9.98 -4.14 6.42
CA ASP A 31 -9.54 -2.74 6.29
C ASP A 31 -10.12 -1.81 7.37
N SER A 32 -11.11 -2.30 8.15
CA SER A 32 -11.62 -1.62 9.33
C SER A 32 -10.76 -1.83 10.57
N ASN A 33 -9.83 -2.80 10.53
CA ASN A 33 -8.91 -3.04 11.64
C ASN A 33 -7.72 -2.07 11.61
N PRO A 34 -7.45 -1.37 12.73
CA PRO A 34 -6.32 -0.46 12.81
C PRO A 34 -5.00 -1.23 12.91
N PHE A 35 -3.95 -0.68 12.31
CA PHE A 35 -2.58 -1.11 12.57
C PHE A 35 -2.19 -0.82 14.03
N ILE A 36 -1.52 -1.79 14.67
CA ILE A 36 -1.08 -1.65 16.04
C ILE A 36 0.28 -0.95 16.07
N VAL A 37 0.32 0.20 16.75
CA VAL A 37 1.57 0.92 17.02
C VAL A 37 2.19 0.36 18.30
N SER A 38 3.46 -0.03 18.22
CA SER A 38 4.25 -0.51 19.36
C SER A 38 4.48 0.57 20.41
N GLU A 39 4.93 0.18 21.61
CA GLU A 39 5.31 1.13 22.67
C GLU A 39 6.43 2.10 22.24
N ALA A 40 7.24 1.71 21.24
CA ALA A 40 8.28 2.54 20.64
C ALA A 40 7.75 3.51 19.57
N GLY A 41 6.45 3.51 19.27
CA GLY A 41 5.85 4.37 18.25
C GLY A 41 5.96 3.84 16.81
N MET A 42 6.39 2.58 16.63
CA MET A 42 6.53 1.97 15.30
C MET A 42 5.36 1.05 14.95
N ALA A 43 4.96 1.03 13.69
CA ALA A 43 4.08 0.04 13.09
C ALA A 43 4.78 -0.53 11.85
N SER A 44 4.38 -1.73 11.43
CA SER A 44 4.83 -2.33 10.18
C SER A 44 3.64 -2.51 9.26
N ILE A 45 3.81 -2.13 8.00
CA ILE A 45 2.78 -2.22 6.97
C ILE A 45 3.35 -3.03 5.82
N THR A 46 2.60 -4.04 5.38
CA THR A 46 2.97 -4.83 4.21
C THR A 46 2.04 -4.48 3.07
N MET A 47 2.60 -4.07 1.94
CA MET A 47 1.87 -3.84 0.69
C MET A 47 2.24 -4.95 -0.29
N PHE A 48 1.35 -5.25 -1.24
CA PHE A 48 1.63 -6.20 -2.30
C PHE A 48 1.34 -5.61 -3.67
N VAL A 49 2.08 -6.07 -4.67
CA VAL A 49 1.77 -5.83 -6.08
C VAL A 49 1.59 -7.18 -6.75
N ASP A 50 0.34 -7.49 -7.10
CA ASP A 50 -0.03 -8.71 -7.81
C ASP A 50 -0.08 -8.44 -9.31
N ASN A 51 0.81 -9.05 -10.09
CA ASN A 51 0.84 -8.90 -11.55
C ASN A 51 0.41 -10.19 -12.23
N GLN A 52 -0.89 -10.34 -12.49
CA GLN A 52 -1.45 -11.45 -13.27
C GLN A 52 -1.46 -11.19 -14.79
N ALA A 53 -0.77 -10.13 -15.25
CA ALA A 53 -0.61 -9.83 -16.66
C ALA A 53 0.56 -10.64 -17.28
N PRO A 54 0.58 -10.85 -18.62
CA PRO A 54 1.63 -11.62 -19.29
C PRO A 54 2.96 -10.88 -19.46
N LEU A 55 3.03 -9.61 -19.07
CA LEU A 55 4.23 -8.76 -19.20
C LEU A 55 4.61 -8.21 -17.82
N SER A 56 5.92 -8.01 -17.61
CA SER A 56 6.42 -7.41 -16.38
C SER A 56 5.95 -5.96 -16.28
N VAL A 57 5.63 -5.52 -15.07
CA VAL A 57 5.23 -4.13 -14.78
C VAL A 57 6.33 -3.48 -13.97
N LYS A 58 6.74 -2.26 -14.37
CA LYS A 58 7.60 -1.42 -13.55
C LYS A 58 6.73 -0.42 -12.79
N VAL A 59 6.80 -0.46 -11.46
CA VAL A 59 6.04 0.40 -10.56
C VAL A 59 6.97 1.34 -9.82
N SER A 60 6.49 2.55 -9.56
CA SER A 60 7.14 3.53 -8.67
C SER A 60 6.17 3.83 -7.54
N PHE A 61 6.67 3.90 -6.32
CA PHE A 61 5.86 4.07 -5.12
C PHE A 61 5.98 5.50 -4.61
N GLU A 62 4.84 6.08 -4.28
CA GLU A 62 4.73 7.32 -3.52
C GLU A 62 3.96 7.01 -2.23
N TYR A 63 4.48 7.50 -1.11
CA TYR A 63 3.95 7.20 0.21
C TYR A 63 3.41 8.47 0.87
N GLU A 64 2.20 8.40 1.40
CA GLU A 64 1.60 9.44 2.21
C GLU A 64 1.12 8.83 3.52
N PHE A 65 1.83 9.14 4.63
CA PHE A 65 1.45 8.68 5.96
C PHE A 65 0.90 9.81 6.81
N PRO A 66 -0.09 9.52 7.68
CA PRO A 66 -0.58 10.51 8.63
C PRO A 66 0.48 10.82 9.71
N PHE A 67 0.26 11.92 10.43
CA PHE A 67 1.04 12.31 11.63
C PHE A 67 2.52 12.60 11.37
N ASP A 68 2.90 12.93 10.13
CA ASP A 68 4.29 13.16 9.73
C ASP A 68 5.19 11.95 10.09
N ALA A 69 4.66 10.74 9.96
CA ALA A 69 5.40 9.52 10.26
C ALA A 69 6.64 9.38 9.36
N GLU A 70 7.75 8.93 9.94
CA GLU A 70 8.97 8.60 9.22
C GLU A 70 8.91 7.17 8.71
N ILE A 71 9.28 6.97 7.44
CA ILE A 71 9.27 5.67 6.77
C ILE A 71 10.70 5.13 6.72
N ILE A 72 10.88 3.85 7.05
CA ILE A 72 12.18 3.20 7.04
C ILE A 72 12.13 2.02 6.06
N GLY A 73 13.05 2.01 5.07
CA GLY A 73 13.24 0.85 4.21
C GLY A 73 12.22 0.67 3.09
N ALA A 74 11.40 1.69 2.80
CA ALA A 74 10.45 1.64 1.70
C ALA A 74 11.13 1.66 0.31
N PRO A 75 10.75 0.75 -0.61
CA PRO A 75 11.26 0.78 -1.97
C PRO A 75 10.72 2.00 -2.73
N GLU A 76 11.56 2.61 -3.57
CA GLU A 76 11.14 3.70 -4.46
C GLU A 76 10.51 3.16 -5.76
N ASP A 77 11.04 2.05 -6.26
CA ASP A 77 10.54 1.35 -7.44
C ASP A 77 10.73 -0.16 -7.36
N ALA A 78 9.91 -0.89 -8.10
CA ALA A 78 10.02 -2.34 -8.26
C ALA A 78 9.64 -2.77 -9.68
N THR A 79 10.13 -3.94 -10.08
CA THR A 79 9.68 -4.62 -11.29
C THR A 79 9.03 -5.92 -10.88
N ILE A 80 7.76 -6.08 -11.23
CA ILE A 80 6.95 -7.24 -10.87
C ILE A 80 6.82 -8.12 -12.10
N GLU A 81 7.32 -9.34 -12.02
CA GLU A 81 7.31 -10.28 -13.13
C GLU A 81 5.91 -10.84 -13.42
N PRO A 82 5.65 -11.37 -14.63
CA PRO A 82 4.36 -11.98 -14.96
C PRO A 82 4.01 -13.14 -14.02
N GLY A 83 2.81 -13.10 -13.45
CA GLY A 83 2.27 -14.11 -12.54
C GLY A 83 2.79 -14.01 -11.10
N ASN A 84 3.60 -13.00 -10.77
CA ASN A 84 4.11 -12.79 -9.42
C ASN A 84 3.18 -11.94 -8.57
N ASN A 85 3.21 -12.21 -7.28
CA ASN A 85 2.72 -11.32 -6.23
C ASN A 85 3.89 -11.05 -5.29
N ASP A 86 4.43 -9.83 -5.36
CA ASP A 86 5.57 -9.42 -4.56
C ASP A 86 5.10 -8.50 -3.42
N SER A 87 5.51 -8.80 -2.18
CA SER A 87 5.19 -8.00 -0.99
C SER A 87 6.39 -7.16 -0.51
N PHE A 88 6.08 -5.97 0.00
CA PHE A 88 7.04 -4.99 0.51
C PHE A 88 6.61 -4.55 1.91
N THR A 89 7.49 -4.73 2.90
CA THR A 89 7.22 -4.31 4.30
C THR A 89 8.00 -3.05 4.62
N ILE A 90 7.31 -2.10 5.24
CA ILE A 90 7.80 -0.77 5.60
C ILE A 90 7.45 -0.42 7.05
#